data_AF-A0A965UCB2-F1
#
_entry.id   AF-A0A965UCB2-F1
#
_cell.length_a   1.000
_cell.length_b   1.000
_cell.length_c   1.000
_cell.angle_alpha   90.00
_cell.angle_beta   90.00
_cell.angle_gamma   90.00
#
_symmetry.space_group_name_H-M   'P 1'
#
loop_
_entity.id
_entity.type
_entity.pdbx_description
1 polymer ?
#
loop_
_entity_poly.entity_id
_entity_poly.type
_entity_poly.pdbx_seq_one_letter_code
_entity_poly.pdbx_strand_id
1 'polypeptide(L)'
;VAIFIDGTPFVLTAPLLFIEHFQSSEDYYMRAYFSSFIRIIRFIAYFITLCAPAIYVALTTFHQELIPTQLLFTLVAGHSNIPFPAAVEAAVMLMTFDILREAGIRLPQAIGSAISIVGAFVGYVGADSRHTTRSIDFQKARIAAEAALEHGTIQLKNIILRNRLDLLSRSELDALLAAIPPPPTLDTYAYQTPGGSLAFEVISTSDVEVGPVARGTYSPRMGEAQTFRVRAGAINPGTGVGAVMARDIQGVGLFLIRFGVFYEEVLEIAPGANMSFAGWVHSNGDIYLDSQASLTFSDSLTAAGNMFRGRLDRTQYNAGSVRVNNAAGTAVSMNIDSDSPTWMTDSMNLWNGRVLSRSHGYPRLDAPIDPTDTPHDIIERPLPTGTPGRNESTENEKFSNKACLTLRIHADNSLTAVDSRGNDVSSYFTTAVLRVSGTTGGKPLYSKNSASNYVFTKKGAYGVTNHFYDAREEQTMAPVDIYVDALTNSFAQVANATYSV
;
A
#
# COMPACT_ATOMS: atom_id res chain seq x y z
N VAL A 1 -85.19 -25.92 -6.31
CA VAL A 1 -86.12 -25.09 -5.51
C VAL A 1 -85.56 -23.68 -5.48
N ALA A 2 -86.36 -22.65 -5.78
CA ALA A 2 -85.93 -21.25 -5.68
C ALA A 2 -86.62 -20.62 -4.47
N ILE A 3 -85.84 -19.99 -3.58
CA ILE A 3 -86.33 -19.36 -2.35
C ILE A 3 -86.24 -17.85 -2.55
N PHE A 4 -87.40 -17.19 -2.51
CA PHE A 4 -87.53 -15.75 -2.57
C PHE A 4 -87.72 -15.21 -1.16
N ILE A 5 -86.92 -14.21 -0.78
CA ILE A 5 -87.01 -13.54 0.52
C ILE A 5 -87.34 -12.08 0.26
N ASP A 6 -88.45 -11.61 0.82
CA ASP A 6 -88.89 -10.23 0.69
C ASP A 6 -87.83 -9.26 1.26
N GLY A 7 -87.56 -8.18 0.53
CA GLY A 7 -86.53 -7.20 0.86
C GLY A 7 -85.10 -7.51 0.39
N THR A 8 -84.84 -8.67 -0.25
CA THR A 8 -83.52 -9.00 -0.81
C THR A 8 -83.56 -9.05 -2.34
N PRO A 9 -82.59 -8.45 -3.07
CA PRO A 9 -82.58 -8.47 -4.54
C PRO A 9 -82.05 -9.81 -5.11
N PHE A 10 -81.76 -10.81 -4.27
CA PHE A 10 -81.15 -12.07 -4.67
C PHE A 10 -82.11 -13.25 -4.43
N VAL A 11 -82.16 -14.17 -5.40
CA VAL A 11 -82.95 -15.41 -5.30
C VAL A 11 -81.99 -16.55 -4.97
N LEU A 12 -82.29 -17.32 -3.92
CA LEU A 12 -81.46 -18.46 -3.52
C LEU A 12 -81.90 -19.72 -4.25
N THR A 13 -80.96 -20.44 -4.88
CA THR A 13 -81.21 -21.75 -5.48
C THR A 13 -80.77 -22.86 -4.53
N ALA A 14 -81.65 -23.85 -4.32
CA ALA A 14 -81.37 -25.02 -3.50
C ALA A 14 -81.80 -26.32 -4.21
N PRO A 15 -80.96 -27.37 -4.24
CA PRO A 15 -79.58 -27.41 -3.75
C PRO A 15 -78.61 -26.63 -4.65
N LEU A 16 -77.55 -26.06 -4.06
CA LEU A 16 -76.43 -25.46 -4.78
C LEU A 16 -75.51 -26.58 -5.28
N LEU A 17 -75.34 -26.72 -6.59
CA LEU A 17 -74.43 -27.71 -7.17
C LEU A 17 -73.01 -27.17 -7.20
N PHE A 18 -72.00 -28.02 -6.97
CA PHE A 18 -70.58 -27.60 -7.02
C PHE A 18 -70.22 -26.94 -8.36
N ILE A 19 -70.77 -27.45 -9.46
CA ILE A 19 -70.55 -26.92 -10.81
C ILE A 19 -71.01 -25.47 -10.98
N GLU A 20 -71.98 -25.01 -10.18
CA GLU A 20 -72.51 -23.65 -10.24
C GLU A 20 -71.49 -22.61 -9.75
N HIS A 21 -70.50 -23.01 -8.94
CA HIS A 21 -69.39 -22.12 -8.53
C HIS A 21 -68.47 -21.72 -9.70
N PHE A 22 -68.50 -22.48 -10.79
CA PHE A 22 -67.70 -22.21 -11.99
C PHE A 22 -68.48 -21.41 -13.04
N GLN A 23 -69.72 -21.01 -12.75
CA GLN A 23 -70.60 -20.27 -13.66
C GLN A 23 -70.87 -18.87 -13.09
N SER A 24 -70.71 -17.84 -13.92
CA SER A 24 -71.10 -16.46 -13.58
C SER A 24 -72.43 -16.11 -14.24
N SER A 25 -73.22 -15.21 -13.64
CA SER A 25 -74.43 -14.67 -14.29
C SER A 25 -74.12 -13.99 -15.62
N GLU A 26 -72.92 -13.40 -15.74
CA GLU A 26 -72.42 -12.76 -16.96
C GLU A 26 -72.22 -13.75 -18.12
N ASP A 27 -71.93 -15.01 -17.81
CA ASP A 27 -71.66 -16.07 -18.80
C ASP A 27 -72.88 -16.36 -19.69
N TYR A 28 -74.09 -16.03 -19.21
CA TYR A 28 -75.34 -16.21 -19.94
C TYR A 28 -75.61 -15.07 -20.95
N TYR A 29 -74.93 -13.93 -20.81
CA TYR A 29 -75.04 -12.80 -21.74
C TYR A 29 -74.06 -12.90 -22.92
N MET A 30 -73.14 -13.88 -22.90
CA MET A 30 -72.12 -14.10 -23.92
C MET A 30 -72.46 -15.27 -24.85
N ARG A 31 -71.80 -15.33 -26.02
CA ARG A 31 -71.95 -16.46 -26.96
C ARG A 31 -71.50 -17.77 -26.30
N ALA A 32 -72.26 -18.84 -26.53
CA ALA A 32 -72.05 -20.14 -25.89
C ALA A 32 -70.63 -20.72 -26.04
N TYR A 33 -69.98 -20.52 -27.20
CA TYR A 33 -68.60 -20.98 -27.43
C TYR A 33 -67.59 -20.28 -26.52
N PHE A 34 -67.71 -18.96 -26.35
CA PHE A 34 -66.79 -18.17 -25.54
C PHE A 34 -67.00 -18.44 -24.04
N SER A 35 -68.27 -18.53 -23.61
CA SER A 35 -68.65 -18.87 -22.24
C SER A 35 -68.15 -20.26 -21.83
N SER A 36 -68.27 -21.26 -22.72
CA SER A 36 -67.77 -22.62 -22.46
C SER A 36 -66.24 -22.67 -22.34
N PHE A 37 -65.52 -21.89 -23.17
CA PHE A 37 -64.08 -21.79 -23.09
C PHE A 37 -63.61 -21.18 -21.76
N ILE A 38 -64.24 -20.11 -21.30
CA ILE A 38 -63.93 -19.51 -19.99
C ILE A 38 -64.21 -20.48 -18.85
N ARG A 39 -65.30 -21.25 -18.91
CA ARG A 39 -65.61 -22.28 -17.90
C ARG A 39 -64.49 -23.32 -17.81
N ILE A 40 -63.97 -23.81 -18.95
CA ILE A 40 -62.83 -24.74 -18.98
C ILE A 40 -61.59 -24.11 -18.33
N ILE A 41 -61.29 -22.83 -18.62
CA ILE A 41 -60.17 -22.12 -17.99
C ILE A 41 -60.35 -22.04 -16.47
N ARG A 42 -61.56 -21.75 -15.97
CA ARG A 42 -61.82 -21.72 -14.51
C ARG A 42 -61.60 -23.09 -13.86
N PHE A 43 -61.98 -24.19 -14.52
CA PHE A 43 -61.68 -25.54 -14.04
C PHE A 43 -60.18 -25.79 -13.96
N ILE A 44 -59.43 -25.48 -15.02
CA ILE A 44 -57.97 -25.66 -15.04
C ILE A 44 -57.30 -24.79 -13.95
N ALA A 45 -57.71 -23.52 -13.84
CA ALA A 45 -57.17 -22.59 -12.84
C ALA A 45 -57.44 -23.08 -11.41
N TYR A 46 -58.62 -23.65 -11.14
CA TYR A 46 -58.93 -24.25 -9.85
C TYR A 46 -58.00 -25.43 -9.52
N PHE A 47 -57.78 -26.35 -10.47
CA PHE A 47 -56.84 -27.45 -10.28
C PHE A 47 -55.41 -26.96 -10.05
N ILE A 48 -54.93 -25.98 -10.82
CA ILE A 48 -53.58 -25.41 -10.65
C ILE A 48 -53.45 -24.77 -9.26
N THR A 49 -54.41 -23.95 -8.84
CA THR A 49 -54.35 -23.23 -7.57
C THR A 49 -54.32 -24.19 -6.37
N LEU A 50 -55.06 -25.29 -6.45
CA LEU A 50 -55.11 -26.31 -5.40
C LEU A 50 -53.86 -27.20 -5.40
N CYS A 51 -53.40 -27.62 -6.57
CA CYS A 51 -52.28 -28.56 -6.68
C CYS A 51 -50.90 -27.89 -6.63
N ALA A 52 -50.74 -26.65 -7.08
CA ALA A 52 -49.42 -26.02 -7.19
C ALA A 52 -48.67 -25.89 -5.84
N PRO A 53 -49.30 -25.45 -4.73
CA PRO A 53 -48.63 -25.40 -3.43
C PRO A 53 -48.28 -26.80 -2.91
N ALA A 54 -49.17 -27.78 -3.12
CA ALA A 54 -48.95 -29.16 -2.71
C ALA A 54 -47.80 -29.82 -3.48
N ILE A 55 -47.73 -29.59 -4.79
CA ILE A 55 -46.64 -30.06 -5.65
C ILE A 55 -45.31 -29.39 -5.26
N TYR A 56 -45.31 -28.08 -4.98
CA TYR A 56 -44.12 -27.37 -4.53
C TYR A 56 -43.54 -27.97 -3.23
N VAL A 57 -44.39 -28.20 -2.22
CA VAL A 57 -43.95 -28.82 -0.96
C VAL A 57 -43.51 -30.27 -1.19
N ALA A 58 -44.21 -31.04 -2.02
CA ALA A 58 -43.86 -32.43 -2.32
C ALA A 58 -42.49 -32.56 -3.02
N LEU A 59 -42.23 -31.72 -4.03
CA LEU A 59 -40.96 -31.72 -4.77
C LEU A 59 -39.79 -31.27 -3.91
N THR A 60 -39.97 -30.22 -3.10
CA THR A 60 -38.90 -29.68 -2.24
C THR A 60 -38.59 -30.59 -1.05
N THR A 61 -39.57 -31.35 -0.54
CA THR A 61 -39.41 -32.18 0.66
C THR A 61 -39.10 -33.65 0.36
N PHE A 62 -39.76 -34.25 -0.65
CA PHE A 62 -39.70 -35.70 -0.88
C PHE A 62 -39.03 -36.10 -2.20
N HIS A 63 -39.07 -35.26 -3.24
CA HIS A 63 -38.61 -35.61 -4.60
C HIS A 63 -37.66 -34.56 -5.19
N GLN A 64 -36.61 -34.25 -4.43
CA GLN A 64 -35.57 -33.29 -4.83
C GLN A 64 -34.83 -33.70 -6.12
N GLU A 65 -34.78 -34.99 -6.42
CA GLU A 65 -34.12 -35.56 -7.61
C GLU A 65 -34.81 -35.20 -8.93
N LEU A 66 -36.09 -34.81 -8.89
CA LEU A 66 -36.82 -34.37 -10.08
C LEU A 66 -36.49 -32.92 -10.46
N ILE A 67 -35.79 -32.18 -9.60
CA ILE A 67 -35.39 -30.80 -9.82
C ILE A 67 -34.01 -30.80 -10.49
N PRO A 68 -33.83 -30.08 -11.62
CA PRO A 68 -32.52 -29.92 -12.24
C PRO A 68 -31.47 -29.46 -11.23
N THR A 69 -30.30 -30.08 -11.24
CA THR A 69 -29.26 -29.88 -10.21
C THR A 69 -28.85 -28.42 -10.05
N GLN A 70 -28.83 -27.65 -11.14
CA GLN A 70 -28.54 -26.20 -11.12
C GLN A 70 -29.59 -25.41 -10.31
N LEU A 71 -30.86 -25.79 -10.40
CA LEU A 71 -31.96 -25.17 -9.64
C LEU A 71 -32.01 -25.67 -8.19
N LEU A 72 -31.57 -26.90 -7.93
CA LEU A 72 -31.48 -27.44 -6.58
C LEU A 72 -30.46 -26.65 -5.74
N PHE A 73 -29.26 -26.39 -6.29
CA PHE A 73 -28.23 -25.64 -5.57
C PHE A 73 -28.67 -24.22 -5.22
N THR A 74 -29.38 -23.53 -6.12
CA THR A 74 -29.91 -22.19 -5.84
C THR A 74 -31.03 -22.23 -4.78
N LEU A 75 -31.89 -23.26 -4.81
CA LEU A 75 -32.94 -23.47 -3.82
C LEU A 75 -32.37 -23.77 -2.43
N VAL A 76 -31.49 -24.77 -2.31
CA VAL A 76 -30.85 -25.15 -1.03
C VAL A 76 -30.04 -24.00 -0.43
N ALA A 77 -29.28 -23.28 -1.25
CA ALA A 77 -28.51 -22.15 -0.76
C ALA A 77 -29.40 -20.98 -0.28
N GLY A 78 -30.64 -20.87 -0.80
CA GLY A 78 -31.64 -19.91 -0.33
C GLY A 78 -32.36 -20.31 0.96
N HIS A 79 -32.46 -21.61 1.25
CA HIS A 79 -33.09 -22.13 2.48
C HIS A 79 -32.13 -22.24 3.68
N SER A 80 -30.82 -22.07 3.48
CA SER A 80 -29.79 -22.22 4.52
C SER A 80 -29.99 -21.38 5.79
N ASN A 81 -30.69 -20.24 5.69
CA ASN A 81 -30.90 -19.29 6.78
C ASN A 81 -32.35 -19.19 7.29
N ILE A 82 -33.25 -20.07 6.84
CA ILE A 82 -34.67 -19.97 7.19
C ILE A 82 -35.02 -21.09 8.19
N PRO A 83 -35.49 -20.75 9.41
CA PRO A 83 -35.69 -21.74 10.48
C PRO A 83 -36.96 -22.59 10.32
N PHE A 84 -37.76 -22.36 9.28
CA PHE A 84 -39.05 -23.03 9.09
C PHE A 84 -39.03 -24.03 7.93
N PRO A 85 -39.63 -25.23 8.10
CA PRO A 85 -39.84 -26.17 7.00
C PRO A 85 -40.70 -25.58 5.88
N ALA A 86 -40.46 -26.00 4.63
CA ALA A 86 -41.20 -25.54 3.45
C ALA A 86 -42.73 -25.65 3.58
N ALA A 87 -43.22 -26.65 4.32
CA ALA A 87 -44.64 -26.82 4.63
C ALA A 87 -45.21 -25.68 5.49
N VAL A 88 -44.45 -25.22 6.50
CA VAL A 88 -44.86 -24.11 7.36
C VAL A 88 -44.82 -22.79 6.60
N GLU A 89 -43.80 -22.59 5.76
CA GLU A 89 -43.69 -21.43 4.88
C GLU A 89 -44.88 -21.33 3.92
N ALA A 90 -45.21 -22.43 3.23
CA ALA A 90 -46.35 -22.49 2.32
C ALA A 90 -47.69 -22.23 3.05
N ALA A 91 -47.84 -22.74 4.28
CA ALA A 91 -49.03 -22.50 5.09
C ALA A 91 -49.19 -21.01 5.48
N VAL A 92 -48.09 -20.33 5.86
CA VAL A 92 -48.11 -18.89 6.16
C VAL A 92 -48.41 -18.07 4.92
N MET A 93 -47.87 -18.45 3.76
CA MET A 93 -48.15 -17.79 2.48
C MET A 93 -49.62 -17.95 2.06
N LEU A 94 -50.18 -19.15 2.19
CA LEU A 94 -51.59 -19.44 1.93
C LEU A 94 -52.51 -18.64 2.87
N MET A 95 -52.20 -18.63 4.18
CA MET A 95 -52.94 -17.83 5.16
C MET A 95 -52.90 -16.34 4.83
N THR A 96 -51.74 -15.82 4.45
CA THR A 96 -51.60 -14.42 4.03
C THR A 96 -52.46 -14.12 2.80
N PHE A 97 -52.47 -15.04 1.82
CA PHE A 97 -53.29 -14.88 0.62
C PHE A 97 -54.79 -14.92 0.92
N ASP A 98 -55.25 -15.80 1.80
CA ASP A 98 -56.65 -15.86 2.21
C ASP A 98 -57.09 -14.61 2.99
N ILE A 99 -56.22 -14.06 3.85
CA ILE A 99 -56.47 -12.78 4.52
C ILE A 99 -56.63 -11.64 3.50
N LEU A 100 -55.74 -11.58 2.50
CA LEU A 100 -55.82 -10.59 1.42
C LEU A 100 -57.09 -10.77 0.58
N ARG A 101 -57.48 -12.01 0.30
CA ARG A 101 -58.70 -12.34 -0.45
C ARG A 101 -59.96 -11.93 0.31
N GLU A 102 -60.05 -12.24 1.61
CA GLU A 102 -61.18 -11.89 2.46
C GLU A 102 -61.32 -10.36 2.61
N ALA A 103 -60.19 -9.66 2.75
CA ALA A 103 -60.17 -8.20 2.71
C ALA A 103 -60.68 -7.64 1.37
N GLY A 104 -60.41 -8.33 0.27
CA GLY A 104 -60.84 -7.94 -1.06
C GLY A 104 -62.31 -8.09 -1.37
N ILE A 105 -62.93 -9.16 -0.87
CA ILE A 105 -64.37 -9.41 -1.06
C ILE A 105 -65.21 -8.33 -0.35
N ARG A 106 -64.65 -7.69 0.69
CA ARG A 106 -65.32 -6.64 1.47
C ARG A 106 -65.11 -5.22 0.92
N LEU A 107 -64.35 -5.05 -0.16
CA LEU A 107 -64.02 -3.74 -0.73
C LEU A 107 -64.64 -3.56 -2.13
N PRO A 108 -64.93 -2.32 -2.57
CA PRO A 108 -65.53 -2.04 -3.88
C PRO A 108 -64.69 -2.57 -5.07
N GLN A 109 -65.35 -3.02 -6.14
CA GLN A 109 -64.76 -3.71 -7.32
C GLN A 109 -63.49 -3.05 -7.92
N ALA A 110 -63.35 -1.72 -7.80
CA ALA A 110 -62.16 -0.99 -8.28
C ALA A 110 -60.85 -1.38 -7.58
N ILE A 111 -60.90 -2.01 -6.39
CA ILE A 111 -59.74 -2.42 -5.59
C ILE A 111 -59.37 -3.90 -5.83
N GLY A 112 -60.23 -4.69 -6.49
CA GLY A 112 -59.94 -6.11 -6.78
C GLY A 112 -58.67 -6.31 -7.63
N SER A 113 -58.36 -5.38 -8.54
CA SER A 113 -57.11 -5.36 -9.30
C SER A 113 -55.89 -5.04 -8.42
N ALA A 114 -56.04 -4.17 -7.41
CA ALA A 114 -54.98 -3.84 -6.47
C ALA A 114 -54.55 -5.05 -5.63
N ILE A 115 -55.47 -5.97 -5.33
CA ILE A 115 -55.17 -7.17 -4.53
C ILE A 115 -54.36 -8.19 -5.32
N SER A 116 -54.60 -8.32 -6.63
CA SER A 116 -53.75 -9.11 -7.53
C SER A 116 -52.31 -8.57 -7.57
N ILE A 117 -52.16 -7.24 -7.58
CA ILE A 117 -50.85 -6.57 -7.54
C ILE A 117 -50.17 -6.81 -6.19
N VAL A 118 -50.90 -6.71 -5.06
CA VAL A 118 -50.35 -6.97 -3.72
C VAL A 118 -49.92 -8.44 -3.57
N GLY A 119 -50.70 -9.40 -4.09
CA GLY A 119 -50.32 -10.81 -4.10
C GLY A 119 -49.04 -11.09 -4.89
N ALA A 120 -48.90 -10.48 -6.07
CA ALA A 120 -47.67 -10.54 -6.86
C ALA A 120 -46.50 -9.86 -6.14
N PHE A 121 -46.75 -8.75 -5.44
CA PHE A 121 -45.74 -8.01 -4.69
C PHE A 121 -45.23 -8.79 -3.47
N VAL A 122 -46.10 -9.47 -2.72
CA VAL A 122 -45.68 -10.31 -1.58
C VAL A 122 -44.79 -11.47 -2.06
N GLY A 123 -45.15 -12.10 -3.19
CA GLY A 123 -44.30 -13.13 -3.82
C GLY A 123 -42.95 -12.55 -4.31
N TYR A 124 -42.98 -11.36 -4.91
CA TYR A 124 -41.77 -10.66 -5.37
C TYR A 124 -40.86 -10.26 -4.21
N VAL A 125 -41.38 -9.62 -3.16
CA VAL A 125 -40.61 -9.19 -1.98
C VAL A 125 -40.03 -10.40 -1.25
N GLY A 126 -40.75 -11.52 -1.14
CA GLY A 126 -40.23 -12.76 -0.54
C GLY A 126 -39.03 -13.33 -1.31
N ALA A 127 -39.07 -13.30 -2.65
CA ALA A 127 -37.94 -13.72 -3.48
C ALA A 127 -36.78 -12.72 -3.46
N ASP A 128 -37.08 -11.41 -3.54
CA ASP A 128 -36.08 -10.34 -3.61
C ASP A 128 -35.34 -10.13 -2.27
N SER A 129 -36.00 -10.35 -1.14
CA SER A 129 -35.37 -10.34 0.20
C SER A 129 -34.25 -11.38 0.33
N ARG A 130 -34.39 -12.53 -0.35
CA ARG A 130 -33.38 -13.61 -0.38
C ARG A 130 -32.16 -13.22 -1.21
N HIS A 131 -32.37 -12.51 -2.32
CA HIS A 131 -31.27 -11.96 -3.13
C HIS A 131 -30.55 -10.81 -2.43
N THR A 132 -31.30 -9.96 -1.75
CA THR A 132 -30.77 -8.79 -1.04
C THR A 132 -29.89 -9.21 0.15
N THR A 133 -30.29 -10.23 0.91
CA THR A 133 -29.50 -10.71 2.06
C THR A 133 -28.14 -11.29 1.62
N ARG A 134 -28.11 -12.12 0.57
CA ARG A 134 -26.85 -12.66 0.04
C ARG A 134 -25.98 -11.58 -0.61
N SER A 135 -26.59 -10.59 -1.24
CA SER A 135 -25.88 -9.43 -1.80
C SER A 135 -25.23 -8.59 -0.70
N ILE A 136 -25.93 -8.35 0.42
CA ILE A 136 -25.40 -7.65 1.59
C ILE A 136 -24.26 -8.44 2.23
N ASP A 137 -24.42 -9.74 2.40
CA ASP A 137 -23.37 -10.61 2.95
C ASP A 137 -22.11 -10.62 2.08
N PHE A 138 -22.28 -10.62 0.75
CA PHE A 138 -21.18 -10.50 -0.20
C PHE A 138 -20.48 -9.14 -0.08
N GLN A 139 -21.22 -8.03 0.04
CA GLN A 139 -20.60 -6.70 0.22
C GLN A 139 -19.81 -6.61 1.51
N LYS A 140 -20.32 -7.16 2.61
CA LYS A 140 -19.61 -7.21 3.89
C LYS A 140 -18.36 -8.10 3.82
N ALA A 141 -18.46 -9.28 3.18
CA ALA A 141 -17.30 -10.14 2.92
C ALA A 141 -16.24 -9.41 2.08
N ARG A 142 -16.67 -8.63 1.08
CA ARG A 142 -15.79 -7.82 0.24
C ARG A 142 -15.03 -6.78 1.05
N ILE A 143 -15.73 -6.03 1.91
CA ILE A 143 -15.10 -5.02 2.78
C ILE A 143 -14.11 -5.67 3.75
N ALA A 144 -14.46 -6.83 4.33
CA ALA A 144 -13.55 -7.56 5.20
C ALA A 144 -12.29 -8.04 4.46
N ALA A 145 -12.43 -8.53 3.22
CA ALA A 145 -11.30 -8.92 2.37
C ALA A 145 -10.44 -7.70 1.98
N GLU A 146 -11.06 -6.56 1.68
CA GLU A 146 -10.38 -5.30 1.36
C GLU A 146 -9.57 -4.78 2.55
N ALA A 147 -10.14 -4.77 3.75
CA ALA A 147 -9.43 -4.39 4.98
C ALA A 147 -8.20 -5.29 5.23
N ALA A 148 -8.33 -6.60 4.95
CA ALA A 148 -7.20 -7.51 5.09
C ALA A 148 -6.12 -7.30 4.02
N LEU A 149 -6.52 -6.96 2.81
CA LEU A 149 -5.61 -6.61 1.73
C LEU A 149 -4.82 -5.32 2.05
N GLU A 150 -5.46 -4.33 2.68
CA GLU A 150 -4.77 -3.14 3.20
C GLU A 150 -3.80 -3.47 4.32
N HIS A 151 -4.20 -4.31 5.29
CA HIS A 151 -3.29 -4.78 6.33
C HIS A 151 -2.05 -5.46 5.75
N GLY A 152 -2.22 -6.40 4.80
CA GLY A 152 -1.11 -7.06 4.12
C GLY A 152 -0.22 -6.09 3.34
N THR A 153 -0.82 -5.07 2.70
CA THR A 153 -0.09 -4.01 1.99
C THR A 153 0.79 -3.20 2.95
N ILE A 154 0.29 -2.84 4.14
CA ILE A 154 1.04 -2.08 5.14
C ILE A 154 2.19 -2.91 5.72
N GLN A 155 1.95 -4.17 6.05
CA GLN A 155 3.00 -5.06 6.56
C GLN A 155 4.09 -5.29 5.50
N LEU A 156 3.69 -5.53 4.26
CA LEU A 156 4.61 -5.64 3.13
C LEU A 156 5.43 -4.35 2.96
N LYS A 157 4.81 -3.17 3.01
CA LYS A 157 5.52 -1.88 2.97
C LYS A 157 6.58 -1.79 4.07
N ASN A 158 6.25 -2.14 5.31
CA ASN A 158 7.20 -2.10 6.42
C ASN A 158 8.36 -3.07 6.22
N ILE A 159 8.10 -4.24 5.67
CA ILE A 159 9.12 -5.25 5.31
C ILE A 159 10.05 -4.70 4.23
N ILE A 160 9.49 -4.12 3.17
CA ILE A 160 10.25 -3.52 2.07
C ILE A 160 11.14 -2.37 2.58
N LEU A 161 10.64 -1.55 3.50
CA LEU A 161 11.39 -0.40 4.02
C LEU A 161 12.47 -0.79 5.03
N ARG A 162 12.23 -1.82 5.85
CA ARG A 162 13.19 -2.24 6.89
C ARG A 162 14.27 -3.16 6.36
N ASN A 163 13.96 -3.96 5.34
CA ASN A 163 14.85 -4.98 4.83
C ASN A 163 15.41 -4.57 3.47
N ARG A 164 16.72 -4.71 3.32
CA ARG A 164 17.41 -4.63 2.04
C ARG A 164 17.09 -5.88 1.21
N LEU A 165 15.95 -5.84 0.51
CA LEU A 165 15.41 -6.97 -0.26
C LEU A 165 16.38 -7.50 -1.31
N ASP A 166 17.28 -6.65 -1.80
CA ASP A 166 18.40 -6.96 -2.68
C ASP A 166 19.37 -8.01 -2.09
N LEU A 167 19.40 -8.11 -0.76
CA LEU A 167 20.36 -8.93 -0.02
C LEU A 167 19.75 -10.21 0.55
N LEU A 168 18.43 -10.40 0.44
CA LEU A 168 17.75 -11.59 0.95
C LEU A 168 17.76 -12.70 -0.09
N SER A 169 18.09 -13.93 0.34
CA SER A 169 17.84 -15.10 -0.50
C SER A 169 16.33 -15.32 -0.68
N ARG A 170 15.95 -15.98 -1.78
CA ARG A 170 14.54 -16.26 -2.08
C ARG A 170 13.82 -16.98 -0.93
N SER A 171 14.50 -17.94 -0.30
CA SER A 171 13.98 -18.68 0.85
C SER A 171 13.78 -17.82 2.10
N GLU A 172 14.67 -16.85 2.35
CA GLU A 172 14.53 -15.94 3.49
C GLU A 172 13.39 -14.95 3.26
N LEU A 173 13.25 -14.45 2.02
CA LEU A 173 12.14 -13.59 1.63
C LEU A 173 10.79 -14.32 1.77
N ASP A 174 10.68 -15.52 1.19
CA ASP A 174 9.44 -16.30 1.26
C ASP A 174 9.07 -16.66 2.72
N ALA A 175 10.06 -16.97 3.57
CA ALA A 175 9.82 -17.22 4.99
C ALA A 175 9.33 -15.97 5.74
N LEU A 176 9.90 -14.80 5.41
CA LEU A 176 9.55 -13.53 6.03
C LEU A 176 8.16 -13.04 5.59
N LEU A 177 7.80 -13.25 4.31
CA LEU A 177 6.45 -12.96 3.80
C LEU A 177 5.39 -13.93 4.37
N ALA A 178 5.73 -15.21 4.52
CA ALA A 178 4.84 -16.21 5.12
C ALA A 178 4.60 -15.97 6.62
N ALA A 179 5.50 -15.26 7.31
CA ALA A 179 5.36 -14.91 8.71
C ALA A 179 4.38 -13.76 8.97
N ILE A 180 3.88 -13.08 7.93
CA ILE A 180 2.90 -12.00 8.10
C ILE A 180 1.58 -12.60 8.61
N PRO A 181 1.14 -12.24 9.84
CA PRO A 181 -0.08 -12.81 10.40
C PRO A 181 -1.31 -12.27 9.65
N PRO A 182 -2.38 -13.07 9.51
CA PRO A 182 -3.66 -12.55 9.06
C PRO A 182 -4.17 -11.50 10.07
N PRO A 183 -4.91 -10.50 9.60
CA PRO A 183 -5.50 -9.50 10.49
C PRO A 183 -6.53 -10.13 11.44
N PRO A 184 -6.85 -9.46 12.56
CA PRO A 184 -7.89 -9.91 13.48
C PRO A 184 -9.22 -10.15 12.76
N THR A 185 -9.91 -11.24 13.07
CA THR A 185 -11.21 -11.57 12.48
C THR A 185 -12.24 -10.48 12.78
N LEU A 186 -12.91 -9.99 11.75
CA LEU A 186 -14.01 -9.02 11.88
C LEU A 186 -15.32 -9.79 12.15
N ASP A 187 -15.83 -9.70 13.38
CA ASP A 187 -17.11 -10.28 13.82
C ASP A 187 -17.35 -11.73 13.32
N THR A 188 -18.32 -11.92 12.43
CA THR A 188 -18.76 -13.20 11.84
C THR A 188 -17.96 -13.62 10.60
N TYR A 189 -16.92 -12.89 10.19
CA TYR A 189 -16.14 -13.19 8.99
C TYR A 189 -14.78 -13.80 9.33
N ALA A 190 -14.49 -14.93 8.68
CA ALA A 190 -13.22 -15.63 8.81
C ALA A 190 -12.35 -15.43 7.56
N TYR A 191 -11.04 -15.25 7.75
CA TYR A 191 -10.06 -15.18 6.66
C TYR A 191 -9.61 -16.57 6.20
N GLN A 192 -10.59 -17.39 5.84
CA GLN A 192 -10.40 -18.78 5.45
C GLN A 192 -11.14 -19.08 4.14
N THR A 193 -10.67 -20.10 3.44
CA THR A 193 -11.41 -20.70 2.32
C THR A 193 -12.59 -21.51 2.87
N PRO A 194 -13.59 -21.86 2.05
CA PRO A 194 -14.65 -22.79 2.46
C PRO A 194 -14.14 -24.13 3.01
N GLY A 195 -12.90 -24.53 2.66
CA GLY A 195 -12.23 -25.74 3.16
C GLY A 195 -11.37 -25.52 4.41
N GLY A 196 -11.41 -24.34 5.04
CA GLY A 196 -10.68 -24.04 6.28
C GLY A 196 -9.20 -23.67 6.10
N SER A 197 -8.69 -23.61 4.88
CA SER A 197 -7.32 -23.11 4.61
C SER A 197 -7.26 -21.60 4.78
N LEU A 198 -6.10 -21.04 5.15
CA LEU A 198 -5.89 -19.59 5.18
C LEU A 198 -6.22 -18.98 3.81
N ALA A 199 -7.02 -17.91 3.81
CA ALA A 199 -7.34 -17.14 2.61
C ALA A 199 -6.56 -15.83 2.53
N PHE A 200 -5.53 -15.66 3.37
CA PHE A 200 -4.63 -14.53 3.39
C PHE A 200 -3.21 -15.03 3.07
N GLU A 201 -2.61 -14.46 2.03
CA GLU A 201 -1.23 -14.76 1.63
C GLU A 201 -0.54 -13.52 1.05
N VAL A 202 0.75 -13.40 1.33
CA VAL A 202 1.64 -12.41 0.70
C VAL A 202 2.80 -13.18 0.09
N ILE A 203 3.02 -13.02 -1.21
CA ILE A 203 4.04 -13.76 -1.96
C ILE A 203 4.80 -12.82 -2.89
N SER A 204 6.07 -13.09 -3.16
CA SER A 204 6.77 -12.50 -4.31
C SER A 204 6.42 -13.25 -5.59
N THR A 205 6.04 -12.53 -6.64
CA THR A 205 5.69 -13.12 -7.94
C THR A 205 6.80 -12.98 -8.97
N SER A 206 7.81 -12.16 -8.71
CA SER A 206 9.02 -12.04 -9.52
C SER A 206 10.27 -12.07 -8.64
N ASP A 207 11.41 -12.34 -9.26
CA ASP A 207 12.71 -12.03 -8.67
C ASP A 207 13.01 -10.54 -8.82
N VAL A 208 14.11 -10.09 -8.22
CA VAL A 208 14.59 -8.72 -8.35
C VAL A 208 15.15 -8.53 -9.75
N GLU A 209 14.55 -7.62 -10.51
CA GLU A 209 15.00 -7.25 -11.86
C GLU A 209 15.63 -5.85 -11.83
N VAL A 210 16.85 -5.71 -12.36
CA VAL A 210 17.48 -4.40 -12.57
C VAL A 210 17.12 -3.91 -13.96
N GLY A 211 16.31 -2.86 -14.05
CA GLY A 211 15.79 -2.38 -15.32
C GLY A 211 15.03 -1.06 -15.23
N PRO A 212 14.56 -0.53 -16.38
CA PRO A 212 13.74 0.67 -16.38
C PRO A 212 12.40 0.38 -15.70
N VAL A 213 12.09 1.15 -14.65
CA VAL A 213 10.84 1.10 -13.90
C VAL A 213 9.71 1.44 -14.85
N ALA A 214 8.85 0.46 -15.16
CA ALA A 214 7.86 0.58 -16.21
C ALA A 214 6.70 1.55 -15.88
N ARG A 215 6.43 1.80 -14.58
CA ARG A 215 5.26 2.58 -14.12
C ARG A 215 5.54 3.30 -12.80
N GLY A 216 4.84 4.41 -12.56
CA GLY A 216 4.92 5.19 -11.33
C GLY A 216 5.80 6.45 -11.45
N THR A 217 5.92 7.17 -10.35
CA THR A 217 6.59 8.48 -10.24
C THR A 217 8.04 8.48 -10.77
N TYR A 218 8.74 7.35 -10.62
CA TYR A 218 10.13 7.18 -11.02
C TYR A 218 10.29 6.45 -12.37
N SER A 219 9.24 6.35 -13.19
CA SER A 219 9.34 5.79 -14.55
C SER A 219 9.92 6.83 -15.54
N PRO A 220 10.69 6.44 -16.58
CA PRO A 220 11.22 5.12 -16.90
C PRO A 220 12.67 4.95 -16.40
N ARG A 221 12.92 5.16 -15.10
CA ARG A 221 14.28 5.19 -14.55
C ARG A 221 14.77 3.80 -14.21
N MET A 222 16.07 3.58 -14.34
CA MET A 222 16.69 2.34 -13.93
C MET A 222 16.61 2.19 -12.41
N GLY A 223 16.00 1.12 -11.96
CA GLY A 223 15.92 0.74 -10.55
C GLY A 223 15.87 -0.77 -10.43
N GLU A 224 15.85 -1.23 -9.19
CA GLU A 224 15.47 -2.61 -8.88
C GLU A 224 13.96 -2.66 -8.76
N ALA A 225 13.34 -3.55 -9.51
CA ALA A 225 11.91 -3.78 -9.47
C ALA A 225 11.66 -5.21 -9.01
N GLN A 226 10.81 -5.37 -8.00
CA GLN A 226 10.31 -6.67 -7.57
C GLN A 226 8.79 -6.60 -7.39
N THR A 227 8.11 -7.62 -7.90
CA THR A 227 6.65 -7.69 -7.85
C THR A 227 6.21 -8.66 -6.75
N PHE A 228 5.25 -8.21 -5.96
CA PHE A 228 4.61 -8.93 -4.88
C PHE A 228 3.12 -9.02 -5.13
N ARG A 229 2.49 -10.06 -4.60
CA ARG A 229 1.04 -10.22 -4.59
C ARG A 229 0.56 -10.37 -3.16
N VAL A 230 -0.37 -9.52 -2.78
CA VAL A 230 -1.16 -9.66 -1.54
C VAL A 230 -2.51 -10.18 -1.95
N ARG A 231 -2.92 -11.33 -1.41
CA ARG A 231 -4.24 -11.91 -1.63
C ARG A 231 -4.93 -12.09 -0.29
N ALA A 232 -6.19 -11.69 -0.24
CA ALA A 232 -7.02 -11.79 0.95
C ALA A 232 -8.43 -12.24 0.56
N GLY A 233 -8.96 -13.22 1.27
CA GLY A 233 -10.33 -13.67 1.15
C GLY A 233 -11.01 -13.71 2.50
N ALA A 234 -12.28 -13.31 2.53
CA ALA A 234 -13.11 -13.38 3.72
C ALA A 234 -14.40 -14.11 3.41
N ILE A 235 -14.84 -14.97 4.32
CA ILE A 235 -16.07 -15.75 4.21
C ILE A 235 -16.89 -15.64 5.49
N ASN A 236 -18.21 -15.57 5.33
CA ASN A 236 -19.12 -15.82 6.45
C ASN A 236 -19.32 -17.35 6.57
N PRO A 237 -18.84 -18.00 7.64
CA PRO A 237 -18.94 -19.45 7.81
C PRO A 237 -20.38 -19.92 8.02
N GLY A 238 -21.30 -19.04 8.46
CA GLY A 238 -22.71 -19.36 8.60
C GLY A 238 -23.44 -19.45 7.25
N THR A 239 -23.08 -18.61 6.28
CA THR A 239 -23.79 -18.52 4.99
C THR A 239 -23.00 -19.06 3.80
N GLY A 240 -21.70 -19.32 3.97
CA GLY A 240 -20.79 -19.76 2.91
C GLY A 240 -20.51 -18.70 1.84
N VAL A 241 -21.01 -17.46 2.03
CA VAL A 241 -20.78 -16.34 1.11
C VAL A 241 -19.45 -15.69 1.45
N GLY A 242 -18.59 -15.54 0.45
CA GLY A 242 -17.28 -14.93 0.61
C GLY A 242 -16.82 -14.15 -0.62
N ALA A 243 -15.79 -13.36 -0.42
CA ALA A 243 -15.12 -12.59 -1.47
C ALA A 243 -13.61 -12.82 -1.36
N VAL A 244 -12.93 -12.87 -2.52
CA VAL A 244 -11.47 -12.98 -2.60
C VAL A 244 -10.96 -11.84 -3.46
N MET A 245 -9.93 -11.16 -2.98
CA MET A 245 -9.27 -10.06 -3.64
C MET A 245 -7.76 -10.33 -3.71
N ALA A 246 -7.14 -9.80 -4.76
CA ALA A 246 -5.69 -9.80 -4.91
C ALA A 246 -5.23 -8.43 -5.41
N ARG A 247 -4.07 -8.00 -4.93
CA ARG A 247 -3.38 -6.77 -5.35
C ARG A 247 -1.93 -7.12 -5.66
N ASP A 248 -1.52 -6.75 -6.87
CA ASP A 248 -0.12 -6.80 -7.28
C ASP A 248 0.54 -5.46 -6.94
N ILE A 249 1.67 -5.53 -6.24
CA ILE A 249 2.42 -4.39 -5.73
C ILE A 249 3.84 -4.51 -6.25
N GLN A 250 4.35 -3.46 -6.87
CA GLN A 250 5.74 -3.39 -7.30
C GLN A 250 6.55 -2.59 -6.27
N GLY A 251 7.49 -3.25 -5.60
CA GLY A 251 8.53 -2.58 -4.84
C GLY A 251 9.59 -2.05 -5.82
N VAL A 252 9.94 -0.78 -5.68
CA VAL A 252 10.96 -0.14 -6.51
C VAL A 252 12.07 0.38 -5.61
N GLY A 253 13.26 -0.20 -5.73
CA GLY A 253 14.49 0.30 -5.14
C GLY A 253 15.18 1.25 -6.12
N LEU A 254 15.46 2.48 -5.68
CA LEU A 254 16.26 3.42 -6.43
C LEU A 254 17.66 3.51 -5.83
N PHE A 255 18.67 3.49 -6.69
CA PHE A 255 20.04 3.70 -6.26
C PHE A 255 20.27 5.19 -5.96
N LEU A 256 20.56 5.53 -4.70
CA LEU A 256 20.84 6.89 -4.21
C LEU A 256 21.88 7.63 -5.08
N ILE A 257 22.88 6.90 -5.61
CA ILE A 257 24.02 7.43 -6.38
C ILE A 257 23.66 7.84 -7.83
N ARG A 258 22.42 7.67 -8.29
CA ARG A 258 22.03 8.06 -9.68
C ARG A 258 21.48 9.48 -9.83
N PHE A 259 21.08 10.15 -8.75
CA PHE A 259 20.89 11.60 -8.81
C PHE A 259 22.28 12.24 -8.83
N GLY A 260 22.59 12.95 -9.91
CA GLY A 260 23.73 13.85 -9.86
C GLY A 260 23.41 15.07 -8.99
N VAL A 261 22.17 15.58 -9.04
CA VAL A 261 21.68 16.63 -8.13
C VAL A 261 20.25 16.32 -7.73
N PHE A 262 19.96 16.34 -6.43
CA PHE A 262 18.61 16.37 -5.89
C PHE A 262 18.52 17.58 -4.97
N TYR A 263 17.52 18.43 -5.18
CA TYR A 263 17.33 19.63 -4.37
C TYR A 263 15.88 19.76 -3.92
N GLU A 264 15.67 20.10 -2.65
CA GLU A 264 14.32 20.16 -2.05
C GLU A 264 13.59 21.46 -2.40
N GLU A 265 14.32 22.54 -2.67
CA GLU A 265 13.75 23.86 -2.92
C GLU A 265 14.05 24.33 -4.36
N VAL A 266 14.37 25.61 -4.53
CA VAL A 266 14.73 26.22 -5.81
C VAL A 266 16.20 25.96 -6.12
N LEU A 267 16.48 25.39 -7.28
CA LEU A 267 17.84 25.09 -7.75
C LEU A 267 18.28 26.10 -8.80
N GLU A 268 19.38 26.81 -8.55
CA GLU A 268 20.04 27.66 -9.56
C GLU A 268 21.40 27.06 -9.95
N ILE A 269 21.66 26.92 -11.25
CA ILE A 269 22.95 26.48 -11.80
C ILE A 269 23.43 27.49 -12.83
N ALA A 270 24.51 28.22 -12.52
CA ALA A 270 25.06 29.29 -13.36
C ALA A 270 26.61 29.27 -13.43
N PRO A 271 27.25 28.30 -14.10
CA PRO A 271 28.70 28.23 -14.20
C PRO A 271 29.28 29.34 -15.09
N GLY A 272 30.47 29.82 -14.70
CA GLY A 272 31.28 30.74 -15.51
C GLY A 272 32.06 30.04 -16.64
N ALA A 273 32.70 28.91 -16.34
CA ALA A 273 33.44 28.11 -17.32
C ALA A 273 32.54 27.02 -17.95
N ASN A 274 33.07 26.31 -18.95
CA ASN A 274 32.39 25.14 -19.51
C ASN A 274 32.14 24.09 -18.43
N MET A 275 30.89 23.67 -18.27
CA MET A 275 30.47 22.64 -17.33
C MET A 275 29.63 21.59 -18.05
N SER A 276 30.02 20.33 -17.91
CA SER A 276 29.18 19.18 -18.27
C SER A 276 28.79 18.44 -17.02
N PHE A 277 27.52 18.08 -16.94
CA PHE A 277 26.96 17.36 -15.81
C PHE A 277 26.42 16.00 -16.28
N ALA A 278 26.77 14.94 -15.56
CA ALA A 278 26.34 13.58 -15.83
C ALA A 278 25.57 13.06 -14.61
N GLY A 279 24.40 12.47 -14.85
CA GLY A 279 23.46 12.05 -13.82
C GLY A 279 22.20 12.88 -13.81
N TRP A 280 21.16 12.35 -13.19
CA TRP A 280 19.84 12.99 -13.15
C TRP A 280 19.86 14.19 -12.22
N VAL A 281 19.34 15.32 -12.69
CA VAL A 281 19.12 16.53 -11.89
C VAL A 281 17.63 16.66 -11.62
N HIS A 282 17.26 16.75 -10.34
CA HIS A 282 15.90 17.00 -9.89
C HIS A 282 15.82 18.13 -8.87
N SER A 283 14.76 18.93 -8.97
CA SER A 283 14.40 19.93 -7.97
C SER A 283 12.92 19.83 -7.61
N ASN A 284 12.61 19.82 -6.31
CA ASN A 284 11.24 19.86 -5.82
C ASN A 284 10.61 21.27 -5.92
N GLY A 285 11.44 22.31 -6.01
CA GLY A 285 11.04 23.66 -6.43
C GLY A 285 11.35 23.96 -7.89
N ASP A 286 11.52 25.24 -8.20
CA ASP A 286 11.85 25.73 -9.54
C ASP A 286 13.32 25.51 -9.90
N ILE A 287 13.63 25.39 -11.18
CA ILE A 287 15.01 25.29 -11.69
C ILE A 287 15.35 26.51 -12.55
N TYR A 288 16.44 27.17 -12.20
CA TYR A 288 17.03 28.29 -12.96
C TYR A 288 18.38 27.87 -13.54
N LEU A 289 18.51 27.96 -14.86
CA LEU A 289 19.72 27.57 -15.57
C LEU A 289 20.30 28.74 -16.34
N ASP A 290 21.56 29.02 -16.12
CA ASP A 290 22.31 30.00 -16.90
C ASP A 290 23.74 29.52 -17.16
N SER A 291 24.46 30.17 -18.06
CA SER A 291 25.87 29.86 -18.28
C SER A 291 26.57 31.03 -18.98
N GLN A 292 27.78 31.38 -18.55
CA GLN A 292 28.60 32.35 -19.28
C GLN A 292 29.29 31.73 -20.51
N ALA A 293 29.57 30.42 -20.47
CA ALA A 293 30.25 29.71 -21.56
C ALA A 293 29.38 28.55 -22.08
N SER A 294 29.40 27.39 -21.41
CA SER A 294 28.47 26.31 -21.69
C SER A 294 28.11 25.49 -20.44
N LEU A 295 26.86 25.04 -20.38
CA LEU A 295 26.32 24.11 -19.39
C LEU A 295 25.60 22.98 -20.14
N THR A 296 26.07 21.75 -20.04
CA THR A 296 25.47 20.60 -20.74
C THR A 296 25.09 19.49 -19.78
N PHE A 297 23.81 19.12 -19.75
CA PHE A 297 23.31 17.97 -19.00
C PHE A 297 23.26 16.75 -19.91
N SER A 298 23.95 15.69 -19.50
CA SER A 298 24.06 14.45 -20.29
C SER A 298 22.86 13.52 -20.10
N ASP A 299 22.15 13.68 -18.99
CA ASP A 299 20.96 12.92 -18.61
C ASP A 299 19.76 13.86 -18.41
N SER A 300 18.77 13.40 -17.66
CA SER A 300 17.47 14.04 -17.50
C SER A 300 17.54 15.19 -16.49
N LEU A 301 16.63 16.12 -16.68
CA LEU A 301 16.48 17.33 -15.88
C LEU A 301 14.99 17.50 -15.58
N THR A 302 14.59 17.32 -14.32
CA THR A 302 13.17 17.37 -13.94
C THR A 302 12.91 18.30 -12.77
N ALA A 303 11.76 18.98 -12.78
CA ALA A 303 11.33 19.86 -11.72
C ALA A 303 9.88 19.58 -11.32
N ALA A 304 9.58 19.54 -10.02
CA ALA A 304 8.19 19.61 -9.55
C ALA A 304 7.65 21.05 -9.57
N GLY A 305 8.55 22.04 -9.70
CA GLY A 305 8.25 23.41 -10.05
C GLY A 305 8.40 23.72 -11.54
N ASN A 306 8.64 25.00 -11.83
CA ASN A 306 8.88 25.55 -13.16
C ASN A 306 10.37 25.52 -13.53
N MET A 307 10.67 25.73 -14.80
CA MET A 307 12.03 25.71 -15.34
C MET A 307 12.27 26.93 -16.20
N PHE A 308 13.37 27.63 -15.91
CA PHE A 308 13.69 28.92 -16.50
C PHE A 308 15.13 28.98 -17.01
N ARG A 309 15.29 29.59 -18.17
CA ARG A 309 16.58 30.01 -18.72
C ARG A 309 16.91 31.42 -18.21
N GLY A 310 17.80 31.48 -17.23
CA GLY A 310 18.20 32.71 -16.55
C GLY A 310 18.57 32.46 -15.10
N ARG A 311 18.73 33.54 -14.34
CA ARG A 311 19.01 33.49 -12.91
C ARG A 311 17.77 33.89 -12.11
N LEU A 312 17.67 33.45 -10.87
CA LEU A 312 16.57 33.80 -9.98
C LEU A 312 16.54 35.32 -9.71
N ASP A 313 17.70 35.97 -9.65
CA ASP A 313 17.84 37.39 -9.32
C ASP A 313 17.77 38.34 -10.53
N ARG A 314 17.75 37.81 -11.77
CA ARG A 314 17.89 38.61 -13.00
C ARG A 314 17.08 38.05 -14.16
N THR A 315 16.43 38.95 -14.89
CA THR A 315 15.64 38.64 -16.09
C THR A 315 16.46 38.50 -17.38
N GLN A 316 17.76 38.81 -17.35
CA GLN A 316 18.66 38.65 -18.49
C GLN A 316 19.57 37.44 -18.28
N TYR A 317 19.59 36.52 -19.25
CA TYR A 317 20.48 35.36 -19.26
C TYR A 317 21.82 35.69 -19.93
N ASN A 318 22.88 35.00 -19.53
CA ASN A 318 24.20 35.16 -20.13
C ASN A 318 24.25 34.56 -21.55
N ALA A 319 25.15 35.08 -22.38
CA ALA A 319 25.29 34.66 -23.79
C ALA A 319 25.78 33.20 -24.00
N GLY A 320 26.15 32.50 -22.92
CA GLY A 320 26.55 31.10 -23.00
C GLY A 320 25.39 30.17 -23.38
N SER A 321 25.69 28.89 -23.54
CA SER A 321 24.70 27.89 -23.96
C SER A 321 24.31 26.95 -22.83
N VAL A 322 23.02 26.71 -22.64
CA VAL A 322 22.52 25.62 -21.79
C VAL A 322 21.94 24.55 -22.71
N ARG A 323 22.40 23.30 -22.56
CA ARG A 323 21.99 22.16 -23.39
C ARG A 323 21.62 20.97 -22.53
N VAL A 324 20.64 20.19 -22.97
CA VAL A 324 20.27 18.90 -22.38
C VAL A 324 20.27 17.87 -23.50
N ASN A 325 20.87 16.72 -23.27
CA ASN A 325 20.87 15.63 -24.24
C ASN A 325 19.47 15.02 -24.35
N ASN A 326 18.94 14.92 -25.57
CA ASN A 326 17.69 14.21 -25.83
C ASN A 326 17.81 12.69 -25.64
N ALA A 327 16.73 11.94 -25.80
CA ALA A 327 16.73 10.48 -25.62
C ALA A 327 17.76 9.73 -26.50
N ALA A 328 18.13 10.30 -27.66
CA ALA A 328 19.15 9.75 -28.55
C ALA A 328 20.60 10.15 -28.17
N GLY A 329 20.79 10.94 -27.12
CA GLY A 329 22.10 11.41 -26.66
C GLY A 329 22.60 12.69 -27.34
N THR A 330 21.80 13.33 -28.18
CA THR A 330 22.17 14.57 -28.88
C THR A 330 21.92 15.78 -28.00
N ALA A 331 22.90 16.66 -27.83
CA ALA A 331 22.78 17.90 -27.04
C ALA A 331 21.87 18.92 -27.74
N VAL A 332 20.73 19.24 -27.11
CA VAL A 332 19.73 20.20 -27.61
C VAL A 332 19.68 21.41 -26.69
N SER A 333 19.70 22.62 -27.27
CA SER A 333 19.69 23.88 -26.52
C SER A 333 18.37 24.11 -25.79
N MET A 334 18.44 24.44 -24.50
CA MET A 334 17.31 24.87 -23.70
C MET A 334 17.14 26.38 -23.82
N ASN A 335 16.29 26.79 -24.76
CA ASN A 335 15.96 28.19 -25.07
C ASN A 335 14.46 28.50 -24.85
N ILE A 336 13.72 27.56 -24.25
CA ILE A 336 12.29 27.66 -24.00
C ILE A 336 12.08 27.41 -22.51
N ASP A 337 11.28 28.27 -21.89
CA ASP A 337 10.93 28.19 -20.47
C ASP A 337 9.61 27.47 -20.27
N SER A 338 9.37 26.99 -19.05
CA SER A 338 8.16 26.24 -18.71
C SER A 338 6.86 27.04 -18.78
N ASP A 339 6.98 28.37 -18.76
CA ASP A 339 5.86 29.30 -18.84
C ASP A 339 5.40 29.54 -20.30
N SER A 340 6.12 28.99 -21.28
CA SER A 340 5.70 29.03 -22.68
C SER A 340 4.38 28.25 -22.88
N PRO A 341 3.41 28.77 -23.65
CA PRO A 341 2.17 28.05 -23.94
C PRO A 341 2.38 26.75 -24.72
N THR A 342 3.52 26.59 -25.39
CA THR A 342 3.89 25.37 -26.15
C THR A 342 4.83 24.45 -25.38
N TRP A 343 5.20 24.79 -24.15
CA TRP A 343 6.23 24.10 -23.36
C TRP A 343 6.08 22.57 -23.33
N MET A 344 4.86 22.08 -23.05
CA MET A 344 4.63 20.63 -22.97
C MET A 344 4.93 19.92 -24.29
N THR A 345 4.49 20.50 -25.40
CA THR A 345 4.68 19.94 -26.73
C THR A 345 6.14 20.05 -27.16
N ASP A 346 6.76 21.21 -26.97
CA ASP A 346 8.14 21.45 -27.37
C ASP A 346 9.11 20.62 -26.54
N SER A 347 8.88 20.51 -25.24
CA SER A 347 9.76 19.72 -24.37
C SER A 347 9.74 18.23 -24.75
N MET A 348 8.56 17.69 -25.03
CA MET A 348 8.41 16.31 -25.48
C MET A 348 9.04 16.08 -26.86
N ASN A 349 8.91 17.03 -27.79
CA ASN A 349 9.51 16.92 -29.13
C ASN A 349 11.05 17.03 -29.10
N LEU A 350 11.60 17.94 -28.30
CA LEU A 350 13.03 18.23 -28.26
C LEU A 350 13.82 17.22 -27.42
N TRP A 351 13.28 16.82 -26.27
CA TRP A 351 14.00 16.01 -25.28
C TRP A 351 13.37 14.64 -25.00
N ASN A 352 12.19 14.34 -25.55
CA ASN A 352 11.53 13.04 -25.49
C ASN A 352 11.48 12.45 -24.05
N GLY A 353 10.92 13.21 -23.12
CA GLY A 353 10.74 12.78 -21.72
C GLY A 353 11.95 13.00 -20.80
N ARG A 354 13.03 13.64 -21.26
CA ARG A 354 14.19 13.96 -20.43
C ARG A 354 14.12 15.31 -19.71
N VAL A 355 13.38 16.28 -20.25
CA VAL A 355 13.17 17.59 -19.63
C VAL A 355 11.69 17.69 -19.25
N LEU A 356 11.37 17.70 -17.96
CA LEU A 356 9.98 17.67 -17.48
C LEU A 356 9.80 18.61 -16.30
N SER A 357 8.76 19.44 -16.34
CA SER A 357 8.38 20.35 -15.25
C SER A 357 7.01 20.00 -14.67
N ARG A 358 6.53 20.80 -13.71
CA ARG A 358 5.17 20.74 -13.16
C ARG A 358 4.07 20.66 -14.22
N SER A 359 4.21 21.37 -15.34
CA SER A 359 3.21 21.39 -16.41
C SER A 359 2.98 20.00 -17.03
N HIS A 360 3.97 19.10 -16.92
CA HIS A 360 3.87 17.71 -17.36
C HIS A 360 3.26 16.78 -16.29
N GLY A 361 2.83 17.33 -15.14
CA GLY A 361 2.35 16.56 -14.00
C GLY A 361 3.46 15.85 -13.22
N TYR A 362 4.71 16.28 -13.35
CA TYR A 362 5.82 15.68 -12.60
C TYR A 362 5.67 16.01 -11.11
N PRO A 363 5.54 15.02 -10.21
CA PRO A 363 5.25 15.26 -8.81
C PRO A 363 6.52 15.63 -8.02
N ARG A 364 6.34 16.20 -6.83
CA ARG A 364 7.39 16.30 -5.81
C ARG A 364 7.92 14.90 -5.51
N LEU A 365 9.24 14.73 -5.53
CA LEU A 365 9.89 13.48 -5.15
C LEU A 365 10.29 13.57 -3.68
N ASP A 366 10.11 12.51 -2.91
CA ASP A 366 10.72 12.47 -1.59
C ASP A 366 12.19 12.06 -1.75
N ALA A 367 13.09 12.78 -1.09
CA ALA A 367 14.50 12.40 -1.09
C ALA A 367 14.62 10.95 -0.60
N PRO A 368 15.41 10.09 -1.26
CA PRO A 368 15.61 8.69 -0.87
C PRO A 368 16.54 8.57 0.35
N ILE A 369 16.29 9.38 1.38
CA ILE A 369 16.90 9.33 2.70
C ILE A 369 15.80 8.93 3.69
N ASP A 370 16.14 8.11 4.68
CA ASP A 370 15.18 7.74 5.72
C ASP A 370 14.72 9.03 6.42
N PRO A 371 13.41 9.27 6.66
CA PRO A 371 12.95 10.44 7.40
C PRO A 371 13.48 10.51 8.83
N THR A 372 14.04 9.41 9.35
CA THR A 372 14.79 9.35 10.61
C THR A 372 16.28 9.55 10.45
N ASP A 373 16.79 9.57 9.21
CA ASP A 373 18.19 9.87 8.91
C ASP A 373 18.42 11.36 9.13
N THR A 374 19.08 11.68 10.24
CA THR A 374 19.53 13.04 10.51
C THR A 374 20.48 13.47 9.38
N PRO A 375 20.27 14.64 8.75
CA PRO A 375 21.15 15.13 7.69
C PRO A 375 22.62 14.96 8.07
N HIS A 376 23.35 14.18 7.28
CA HIS A 376 24.79 14.10 7.43
C HIS A 376 25.36 15.45 6.99
N ASP A 377 25.80 16.23 7.96
CA ASP A 377 26.41 17.53 7.69
C ASP A 377 27.70 17.28 6.91
N ILE A 378 27.69 17.64 5.62
CA ILE A 378 28.90 17.65 4.80
C ILE A 378 29.80 18.70 5.44
N ILE A 379 30.99 18.27 5.87
CA ILE A 379 32.03 19.10 6.49
C ILE A 379 31.98 20.53 5.96
N GLU A 380 31.51 21.47 6.78
CA GLU A 380 31.51 22.88 6.41
C GLU A 380 32.95 23.33 6.22
N ARG A 381 33.25 23.98 5.08
CA ARG A 381 34.56 24.59 4.87
C ARG A 381 34.77 25.69 5.92
N PRO A 382 35.97 25.82 6.50
CA PRO A 382 36.28 26.90 7.42
C PRO A 382 35.95 28.26 6.81
N LEU A 383 35.34 29.14 7.59
CA LEU A 383 35.08 30.52 7.16
C LEU A 383 36.40 31.21 6.75
N PRO A 384 36.40 32.03 5.68
CA PRO A 384 37.59 32.79 5.28
C PRO A 384 38.11 33.70 6.39
N THR A 385 39.42 33.88 6.44
CA THR A 385 40.08 34.78 7.39
C THR A 385 39.49 36.19 7.29
N GLY A 386 38.91 36.70 8.38
CA GLY A 386 38.30 38.03 8.44
C GLY A 386 36.76 38.06 8.44
N THR A 387 36.06 36.93 8.36
CA THR A 387 34.59 36.91 8.51
C THR A 387 34.18 37.32 9.94
N PRO A 388 33.24 38.27 10.12
CA PRO A 388 32.73 38.63 11.44
C PRO A 388 32.15 37.41 12.17
N GLY A 389 32.62 37.13 13.39
CA GLY A 389 32.21 35.96 14.17
C GLY A 389 33.06 34.69 13.96
N ARG A 390 34.07 34.73 13.08
CA ARG A 390 35.05 33.64 12.92
C ARG A 390 35.91 33.50 14.17
N ASN A 391 35.88 32.31 14.78
CA ASN A 391 36.83 31.92 15.82
C ASN A 391 37.68 30.74 15.31
N GLU A 392 39.00 30.92 15.28
CA GLU A 392 39.95 29.98 14.69
C GLU A 392 39.97 28.61 15.39
N SER A 393 39.69 28.54 16.69
CA SER A 393 39.61 27.24 17.39
C SER A 393 38.38 26.46 16.92
N THR A 394 37.21 27.10 16.90
CA THR A 394 35.97 26.49 16.43
C THR A 394 36.01 26.10 14.96
N GLU A 395 36.60 26.92 14.08
CA GLU A 395 36.71 26.60 12.65
C GLU A 395 37.68 25.44 12.37
N ASN A 396 38.74 25.29 13.16
CA ASN A 396 39.67 24.15 13.07
C ASN A 396 39.09 22.86 13.70
N GLU A 397 38.17 23.00 14.67
CA GLU A 397 37.50 21.89 15.34
C GLU A 397 36.33 21.28 14.52
N LYS A 398 35.76 22.01 13.55
CA LYS A 398 34.66 21.52 12.69
C LYS A 398 35.01 20.21 11.98
N PHE A 399 36.28 20.02 11.59
CA PHE A 399 36.75 18.80 10.95
C PHE A 399 36.97 17.67 11.97
N SER A 400 37.46 18.00 13.16
CA SER A 400 37.80 17.03 14.22
C SER A 400 36.57 16.49 14.94
N ASN A 401 35.57 17.33 15.22
CA ASN A 401 34.37 16.95 15.97
C ASN A 401 33.39 16.08 15.17
N LYS A 402 33.44 16.09 13.82
CA LYS A 402 32.50 15.32 12.97
C LYS A 402 33.10 14.04 12.37
N ALA A 403 34.42 13.88 12.37
CA ALA A 403 35.12 12.76 11.73
C ALA A 403 35.85 11.81 12.72
N CYS A 404 35.75 12.03 14.04
CA CYS A 404 36.56 11.34 15.04
C CYS A 404 35.80 10.23 15.78
N LEU A 405 36.34 9.01 15.75
CA LEU A 405 36.05 7.95 16.71
C LEU A 405 36.97 8.13 17.93
N THR A 406 36.40 8.36 19.11
CA THR A 406 37.15 8.54 20.35
C THR A 406 37.33 7.20 21.05
N LEU A 407 38.55 6.70 21.17
CA LEU A 407 38.88 5.47 21.90
C LEU A 407 39.55 5.80 23.23
N ARG A 408 39.04 5.25 24.33
CA ARG A 408 39.58 5.40 25.68
C ARG A 408 39.91 4.03 26.26
N ILE A 409 41.18 3.81 26.56
CA ILE A 409 41.66 2.60 27.22
C ILE A 409 41.75 2.87 28.72
N HIS A 410 41.03 2.09 29.52
CA HIS A 410 41.01 2.19 30.98
C HIS A 410 42.16 1.39 31.61
N ALA A 411 42.45 1.67 32.89
CA ALA A 411 43.56 1.05 33.62
C ALA A 411 43.42 -0.48 33.78
N ASP A 412 42.18 -0.99 33.72
CA ASP A 412 41.82 -2.40 33.73
C ASP A 412 41.90 -3.06 32.33
N ASN A 413 42.42 -2.35 31.32
CA ASN A 413 42.45 -2.72 29.91
C ASN A 413 41.07 -2.84 29.24
N SER A 414 39.99 -2.37 29.88
CA SER A 414 38.73 -2.17 29.17
C SER A 414 38.85 -0.99 28.20
N LEU A 415 38.07 -1.02 27.12
CA LEU A 415 38.05 0.04 26.11
C LEU A 415 36.64 0.60 26.04
N THR A 416 36.53 1.93 26.11
CA THR A 416 35.33 2.65 25.73
C THR A 416 35.56 3.38 24.42
N ALA A 417 34.59 3.31 23.52
CA ALA A 417 34.62 3.96 22.23
C ALA A 417 33.39 4.84 22.08
N VAL A 418 33.58 6.06 21.58
CA VAL A 418 32.50 7.01 21.38
C VAL A 418 32.59 7.55 19.96
N ASP A 419 31.48 7.52 19.22
CA ASP A 419 31.43 8.05 17.86
C ASP A 419 31.50 9.59 17.83
N SER A 420 31.52 10.17 16.63
CA SER A 420 31.54 11.63 16.45
C SER A 420 30.26 12.35 16.93
N ARG A 421 29.27 11.61 17.43
CA ARG A 421 28.00 12.10 17.96
C ARG A 421 27.88 11.90 19.47
N GLY A 422 28.90 11.34 20.13
CA GLY A 422 28.86 11.09 21.57
C GLY A 422 28.20 9.76 21.96
N ASN A 423 27.83 8.91 21.00
CA ASN A 423 27.21 7.62 21.28
C ASN A 423 28.27 6.58 21.64
N ASP A 424 27.96 5.77 22.65
CA ASP A 424 28.80 4.64 23.05
C ASP A 424 28.78 3.55 21.96
N VAL A 425 29.95 3.33 21.35
CA VAL A 425 30.23 2.31 20.33
C VAL A 425 31.25 1.28 20.84
N SER A 426 31.43 1.18 22.16
CA SER A 426 32.40 0.28 22.80
C SER A 426 32.16 -1.18 22.47
N SER A 427 30.89 -1.57 22.22
CA SER A 427 30.49 -2.94 21.89
C SER A 427 31.10 -3.46 20.58
N TYR A 428 31.50 -2.56 19.67
CA TYR A 428 32.13 -2.94 18.40
C TYR A 428 33.62 -3.30 18.55
N PHE A 429 34.21 -3.09 19.72
CA PHE A 429 35.63 -3.30 19.98
C PHE A 429 35.80 -4.32 21.09
N THR A 430 36.25 -5.54 20.76
CA THR A 430 36.33 -6.64 21.73
C THR A 430 37.61 -6.64 22.56
N THR A 431 38.73 -6.19 22.01
CA THR A 431 40.02 -6.12 22.75
C THR A 431 40.97 -5.11 22.11
N ALA A 432 41.49 -4.16 22.90
CA ALA A 432 42.63 -3.33 22.50
C ALA A 432 43.84 -3.66 23.39
N VAL A 433 44.92 -4.12 22.76
CA VAL A 433 46.18 -4.39 23.44
C VAL A 433 47.18 -3.33 23.02
N LEU A 434 47.60 -2.49 23.97
CA LEU A 434 48.79 -1.66 23.79
C LEU A 434 49.99 -2.61 23.69
N ARG A 435 50.65 -2.65 22.53
CA ARG A 435 51.90 -3.40 22.31
C ARG A 435 53.08 -2.44 22.28
N VAL A 436 54.20 -2.84 22.87
CA VAL A 436 55.43 -2.03 22.88
C VAL A 436 56.11 -2.25 21.54
N SER A 437 56.00 -1.32 20.60
CA SER A 437 56.86 -1.29 19.42
C SER A 437 58.05 -0.38 19.71
N GLY A 438 59.14 -0.98 20.18
CA GLY A 438 60.42 -0.29 20.38
C GLY A 438 60.88 -0.17 21.84
N THR A 439 62.20 -0.18 22.01
CA THR A 439 62.86 0.11 23.29
C THR A 439 63.81 1.29 23.11
N THR A 440 63.96 2.11 24.13
CA THR A 440 64.95 3.19 24.13
C THR A 440 65.88 2.98 25.31
N GLY A 441 67.17 2.74 25.01
CA GLY A 441 68.17 2.40 26.04
C GLY A 441 67.87 1.09 26.79
N GLY A 442 67.20 0.13 26.13
CA GLY A 442 66.81 -1.15 26.73
C GLY A 442 65.60 -1.10 27.66
N LYS A 443 64.93 0.05 27.81
CA LYS A 443 63.66 0.18 28.55
C LYS A 443 62.49 0.39 27.58
N PRO A 444 61.31 -0.20 27.86
CA PRO A 444 60.12 -0.01 27.03
C PRO A 444 59.66 1.46 27.08
N LEU A 445 59.13 1.95 25.95
CA LEU A 445 58.66 3.35 25.79
C LEU A 445 57.57 3.75 26.80
N TYR A 446 56.84 2.77 27.33
CA TYR A 446 55.93 2.91 28.46
C TYR A 446 56.08 1.75 29.44
N SER A 447 55.68 1.98 30.68
CA SER A 447 55.65 0.96 31.74
C SER A 447 54.46 1.20 32.67
N LYS A 448 53.96 0.15 33.34
CA LYS A 448 52.97 0.33 34.40
C LYS A 448 53.66 0.80 35.68
N ASN A 449 53.15 1.85 36.31
CA ASN A 449 53.60 2.26 37.64
C ASN A 449 53.09 1.30 38.73
N SER A 450 53.47 1.55 39.99
CA SER A 450 53.04 0.74 41.15
C SER A 450 51.53 0.71 41.39
N ALA A 451 50.77 1.59 40.73
CA ALA A 451 49.30 1.61 40.74
C ALA A 451 48.68 0.99 39.47
N SER A 452 49.46 0.27 38.66
CA SER A 452 49.04 -0.37 37.39
C SER A 452 48.63 0.59 36.26
N ASN A 453 48.90 1.89 36.39
CA ASN A 453 48.64 2.87 35.34
C ASN A 453 49.81 2.92 34.34
N TYR A 454 49.50 3.05 33.04
CA TYR A 454 50.53 3.22 32.02
C TYR A 454 51.19 4.61 32.14
N VAL A 455 52.53 4.62 32.20
CA VAL A 455 53.36 5.83 32.30
C VAL A 455 54.41 5.79 31.18
N PHE A 456 54.51 6.88 30.43
CA PHE A 456 55.43 7.02 29.29
C PHE A 456 56.77 7.61 29.73
N THR A 457 57.87 7.08 29.21
CA THR A 457 59.22 7.51 29.58
C THR A 457 59.61 8.76 28.78
N LYS A 458 59.59 9.94 29.40
CA LYS A 458 59.83 11.23 28.73
C LYS A 458 61.32 11.52 28.48
N LYS A 459 61.70 11.98 27.27
CA LYS A 459 62.75 13.01 27.10
C LYS A 459 62.69 13.73 25.73
N GLY A 460 62.63 15.07 25.74
CA GLY A 460 62.82 15.94 24.56
C GLY A 460 61.66 16.89 24.30
N ALA A 461 61.95 18.14 23.90
CA ALA A 461 60.94 19.14 23.55
C ALA A 461 60.30 18.77 22.21
N TYR A 462 59.04 18.35 22.24
CA TYR A 462 58.21 18.21 21.03
C TYR A 462 57.46 19.52 20.82
N GLY A 463 57.59 20.07 19.61
CA GLY A 463 56.91 21.28 19.17
C GLY A 463 55.38 21.11 19.14
N VAL A 464 54.72 22.22 19.40
CA VAL A 464 53.31 22.37 19.76
C VAL A 464 52.40 22.24 18.53
N THR A 465 51.78 21.07 18.29
CA THR A 465 50.63 20.96 17.38
C THR A 465 49.85 19.66 17.60
N ASN A 466 49.26 19.53 18.80
CA ASN A 466 48.00 18.82 19.16
C ASN A 466 48.11 18.28 20.59
N HIS A 467 47.27 18.79 21.51
CA HIS A 467 47.28 18.42 22.92
C HIS A 467 45.94 17.80 23.34
N PHE A 468 46.01 16.72 24.13
CA PHE A 468 44.89 16.22 24.93
C PHE A 468 44.83 16.97 26.27
N TYR A 469 43.63 17.39 26.68
CA TYR A 469 43.35 18.07 27.95
C TYR A 469 42.78 17.07 28.96
N ASP A 470 43.44 16.86 30.10
CA ASP A 470 42.88 16.10 31.23
C ASP A 470 42.19 17.06 32.20
N ALA A 471 40.86 17.01 32.23
CA ALA A 471 40.02 17.91 33.01
C ALA A 471 40.06 17.66 34.54
N ARG A 472 40.78 16.64 35.03
CA ARG A 472 40.87 16.37 36.48
C ARG A 472 42.11 16.95 37.16
N GLU A 473 43.17 17.24 36.41
CA GLU A 473 44.47 17.67 36.96
C GLU A 473 44.93 19.03 36.40
N GLU A 474 44.12 19.69 35.56
CA GLU A 474 44.38 21.03 34.96
C GLU A 474 45.78 21.19 34.34
N GLN A 475 46.36 20.12 33.78
CA GLN A 475 47.67 20.17 33.13
C GLN A 475 47.67 19.55 31.73
N THR A 476 48.41 20.19 30.83
CA THR A 476 48.58 19.78 29.43
C THR A 476 49.67 18.71 29.32
N MET A 477 49.32 17.51 28.84
CA MET A 477 50.30 16.44 28.60
C MET A 477 50.78 16.44 27.13
N ALA A 478 52.00 15.93 26.92
CA ALA A 478 52.60 15.78 25.60
C ALA A 478 51.98 14.57 24.85
N PRO A 479 51.83 14.64 23.52
CA PRO A 479 51.25 13.55 22.73
C PRO A 479 52.09 12.28 22.81
N VAL A 480 51.41 11.14 22.79
CA VAL A 480 52.02 9.83 22.64
C VAL A 480 51.43 9.16 21.43
N ASP A 481 52.29 8.73 20.50
CA ASP A 481 51.91 7.90 19.37
C ASP A 481 51.49 6.51 19.88
N ILE A 482 50.18 6.24 19.82
CA ILE A 482 49.61 4.92 20.12
C ILE A 482 49.61 4.11 18.83
N TYR A 483 50.60 3.24 18.66
CA TYR A 483 50.57 2.24 17.59
C TYR A 483 49.65 1.08 17.98
N VAL A 484 48.46 1.04 17.38
CA VAL A 484 47.55 -0.12 17.47
C VAL A 484 47.94 -1.09 16.36
N ASP A 485 48.71 -2.12 16.71
CA ASP A 485 49.26 -3.09 15.75
C ASP A 485 48.19 -4.03 15.16
N ALA A 486 47.08 -4.24 15.89
CA ALA A 486 45.93 -5.01 15.40
C ALA A 486 44.67 -4.66 16.19
N LEU A 487 43.67 -4.09 15.52
CA LEU A 487 42.26 -4.19 15.92
C LEU A 487 41.80 -5.59 15.51
N THR A 488 41.72 -6.52 16.46
CA THR A 488 41.19 -7.85 16.15
C THR A 488 39.67 -7.79 16.29
N ASN A 489 38.98 -7.48 15.19
CA ASN A 489 37.54 -7.67 15.10
C ASN A 489 37.26 -9.17 15.15
N SER A 490 37.12 -9.73 16.35
CA SER A 490 36.51 -11.05 16.49
C SER A 490 35.01 -10.87 16.29
N PHE A 491 34.54 -10.92 15.04
CA PHE A 491 33.14 -11.17 14.70
C PHE A 491 32.81 -12.59 15.19
N ALA A 492 32.58 -12.73 16.49
CA ALA A 492 31.97 -13.90 17.05
C ALA A 492 30.49 -13.86 16.67
N GLN A 493 30.19 -14.48 15.53
CA GLN A 493 28.93 -15.16 15.21
C GLN A 493 27.79 -14.93 16.22
N VAL A 494 26.97 -13.92 15.93
CA VAL A 494 25.52 -14.04 16.08
C VAL A 494 24.94 -13.60 14.75
N ALA A 495 24.45 -14.57 13.98
CA ALA A 495 23.79 -14.45 12.68
C ALA A 495 24.69 -14.07 11.48
N ASN A 496 24.57 -14.92 10.45
CA ASN A 496 25.25 -14.88 9.16
C ASN A 496 25.00 -13.57 8.40
N ALA A 497 26.07 -12.81 8.12
CA ALA A 497 26.25 -12.10 6.85
C ALA A 497 27.69 -11.55 6.80
N THR A 498 28.46 -11.99 5.80
CA THR A 498 29.77 -11.40 5.49
C THR A 498 29.53 -10.29 4.48
N TYR A 499 29.73 -9.03 4.86
CA TYR A 499 29.89 -7.93 3.90
C TYR A 499 31.32 -7.41 3.99
N SER A 500 32.04 -7.50 2.88
CA SER A 500 33.31 -6.79 2.65
C SER A 500 33.00 -5.41 2.08
N VAL A 501 33.61 -4.38 2.67
CA VAL A 501 33.71 -3.04 2.07
C VAL A 501 34.85 -3.03 1.06
#